data_AF-B3RSG1-F1
#
_entry.id   AF-B3RSG1-F1
#
_cell.length_a   1.000
_cell.length_b   1.000
_cell.length_c   1.000
_cell.angle_alpha   90.00
_cell.angle_beta   90.00
_cell.angle_gamma   90.00
#
_symmetry.space_group_name_H-M   'P 1'
#
loop_
_entity.id
_entity.type
_entity.pdbx_description
1 polymer ?
#
loop_
_entity_poly.entity_id
_entity_poly.type
_entity_poly.pdbx_seq_one_letter_code
_entity_poly.pdbx_strand_id
1 'polypeptide(L)'
;MFVALSIVCDNYFVPTLEVIVVKWSISEDVAGATFMAAGGSAPELFTSLIGTFIARSNVGFGTIIGSAVFNILFVIGMCAILSKQVLQVTWWPLFRDCIFYLLALCALVIAFTDSEVYWYESLLLILFYIIYCTFMKYNAVIEVTVKKQLIRWRIITATPVSHDQLPTGNQAEESSKATLTSNFTIEDRSVTGSSDNARNSTIEECENGKKVDIELEEEYENEGFSLSWPKSFKRRAIYIIVLPISFLLYYTLPNVARPRGKRYYLVGFIGSIVWIAVYSYFMVWWSNEIGITIGIPPEIMGLTILAAGTSIPDLITSVIVARKGFGDMAVSSSVGSNLFDVTLGLPFPWLLYSIIFGFPVSVESRGLACSVILLLSMVVFVIMTIALFRWRLNKSLGFLFLILYVGFVVISILMQNGAIPCL
;
A
#
# COMPACT_ATOMS: atom_id res chain seq x y z
N MET A 1 -4.52 21.68 0.40
CA MET A 1 -4.25 20.84 -0.79
C MET A 1 -4.30 19.36 -0.48
N PHE A 2 -3.63 18.86 0.57
CA PHE A 2 -3.72 17.45 0.99
C PHE A 2 -5.16 16.90 1.09
N VAL A 3 -6.08 17.67 1.70
CA VAL A 3 -7.51 17.30 1.76
C VAL A 3 -8.14 17.19 0.36
N ALA A 4 -7.82 18.11 -0.56
CA ALA A 4 -8.35 18.09 -1.92
C ALA A 4 -7.84 16.88 -2.70
N LEU A 5 -6.56 16.56 -2.54
CA LEU A 5 -5.89 15.40 -3.11
C LEU A 5 -6.54 14.09 -2.63
N SER A 6 -6.70 13.91 -1.32
CA SER A 6 -7.41 12.76 -0.75
C SER A 6 -8.85 12.66 -1.26
N ILE A 7 -9.58 13.78 -1.37
CA ILE A 7 -10.94 13.76 -1.92
C ILE A 7 -10.97 13.22 -3.36
N VAL A 8 -10.03 13.63 -4.22
CA VAL A 8 -9.97 13.12 -5.60
C VAL A 8 -9.57 11.66 -5.64
N CYS A 9 -8.54 11.27 -4.88
CA CYS A 9 -8.08 9.90 -4.82
C CYS A 9 -9.20 8.97 -4.34
N ASP A 10 -9.82 9.28 -3.21
CA ASP A 10 -10.76 8.38 -2.53
C ASP A 10 -12.14 8.36 -3.19
N ASN A 11 -12.67 9.51 -3.65
CA ASN A 11 -14.04 9.57 -4.16
C ASN A 11 -14.15 9.40 -5.68
N TYR A 12 -13.07 9.58 -6.42
CA TYR A 12 -13.10 9.54 -7.89
C TYR A 12 -12.09 8.54 -8.44
N PHE A 13 -10.81 8.64 -8.08
CA PHE A 13 -9.75 7.83 -8.68
C PHE A 13 -9.86 6.35 -8.31
N VAL A 14 -9.83 6.02 -7.01
CA VAL A 14 -9.93 4.63 -6.51
C VAL A 14 -11.23 3.95 -6.96
N PRO A 15 -12.42 4.59 -6.88
CA PRO A 15 -13.65 3.99 -7.41
C PRO A 15 -13.62 3.73 -8.92
N THR A 16 -12.94 4.58 -9.70
CA THR A 16 -12.78 4.31 -11.14
C THR A 16 -11.86 3.13 -11.41
N LEU A 17 -10.80 2.97 -10.61
CA LEU A 17 -9.89 1.82 -10.63
C LEU A 17 -10.61 0.52 -10.25
N GLU A 18 -11.46 0.53 -9.23
CA GLU A 18 -12.26 -0.62 -8.83
C GLU A 18 -13.19 -1.10 -9.97
N VAL A 19 -13.85 -0.16 -10.66
CA VAL A 19 -14.67 -0.50 -11.84
C VAL A 19 -13.83 -1.14 -12.94
N ILE A 20 -12.59 -0.69 -13.16
CA ILE A 20 -11.65 -1.29 -14.12
C ILE A 20 -11.28 -2.71 -13.70
N VAL A 21 -10.88 -2.90 -12.44
CA VAL A 21 -10.48 -4.18 -11.84
C VAL A 21 -11.60 -5.22 -11.96
N VAL A 22 -12.83 -4.85 -11.59
CA VAL A 22 -14.00 -5.74 -11.69
C VAL A 22 -14.29 -6.12 -13.14
N LYS A 23 -14.22 -5.14 -14.05
CA LYS A 23 -14.51 -5.36 -15.48
C LYS A 23 -13.44 -6.20 -16.18
N TRP A 24 -12.21 -6.20 -15.65
CA TRP A 24 -11.09 -7.03 -16.13
C TRP A 24 -10.90 -8.32 -15.32
N SER A 25 -11.73 -8.57 -14.31
CA SER A 25 -11.73 -9.80 -13.48
C SER A 25 -10.36 -10.12 -12.86
N ILE A 26 -9.72 -9.11 -12.26
CA ILE A 26 -8.42 -9.23 -11.59
C ILE A 26 -8.62 -9.69 -10.14
N SER A 27 -7.77 -10.59 -9.64
CA SER A 27 -7.81 -11.08 -8.25
C SER A 27 -7.47 -9.98 -7.23
N GLU A 28 -8.06 -10.04 -6.03
CA GLU A 28 -7.95 -9.01 -4.98
C GLU A 28 -6.50 -8.67 -4.59
N ASP A 29 -5.64 -9.67 -4.37
CA ASP A 29 -4.23 -9.42 -4.01
C ASP A 29 -3.46 -8.71 -5.13
N VAL A 30 -3.76 -9.03 -6.39
CA VAL A 30 -3.13 -8.40 -7.56
C VAL A 30 -3.68 -7.00 -7.75
N ALA A 31 -4.99 -6.80 -7.56
CA ALA A 31 -5.61 -5.49 -7.60
C ALA A 31 -5.05 -4.57 -6.50
N GLY A 32 -4.86 -5.10 -5.29
CA GLY A 32 -4.22 -4.40 -4.16
C GLY A 32 -2.79 -3.97 -4.48
N ALA A 33 -1.94 -4.90 -4.89
CA ALA A 33 -0.53 -4.65 -5.14
C ALA A 33 -0.22 -3.84 -6.42
N THR A 34 -1.17 -3.69 -7.35
CA THR A 34 -0.95 -2.99 -8.62
C THR A 34 -1.86 -1.79 -8.81
N PHE A 35 -3.16 -2.00 -8.99
CA PHE A 35 -4.10 -0.92 -9.31
C PHE A 35 -4.39 -0.02 -8.11
N MET A 36 -4.60 -0.59 -6.92
CA MET A 36 -4.81 0.19 -5.71
C MET A 36 -3.52 0.87 -5.26
N ALA A 37 -2.38 0.17 -5.33
CA ALA A 37 -1.06 0.75 -5.11
C ALA A 37 -0.80 1.95 -6.04
N ALA A 38 -0.99 1.80 -7.36
CA ALA A 38 -0.87 2.91 -8.32
C ALA A 38 -1.92 4.01 -8.07
N GLY A 39 -3.08 3.61 -7.57
CA GLY A 39 -4.17 4.45 -7.08
C GLY A 39 -3.71 5.43 -5.99
N GLY A 40 -3.10 4.83 -4.98
CA GLY A 40 -2.55 5.48 -3.82
C GLY A 40 -1.37 6.38 -4.14
N SER A 41 -0.39 5.85 -4.88
CA SER A 41 0.87 6.49 -5.28
C SER A 41 0.76 7.55 -6.39
N ALA A 42 -0.43 7.84 -6.91
CA ALA A 42 -0.58 8.85 -7.96
C ALA A 42 -0.09 10.25 -7.54
N PRO A 43 -0.37 10.75 -6.32
CA PRO A 43 0.18 12.00 -5.84
C PRO A 43 1.71 12.02 -5.78
N GLU A 44 2.34 10.93 -5.35
CA GLU A 44 3.80 10.74 -5.30
C GLU A 44 4.41 10.82 -6.70
N LEU A 45 3.83 10.10 -7.66
CA LEU A 45 4.22 10.16 -9.07
C LEU A 45 4.20 11.60 -9.60
N PHE A 46 3.11 12.33 -9.35
CA PHE A 46 3.00 13.72 -9.81
C PHE A 46 3.94 14.67 -9.07
N THR A 47 4.12 14.47 -7.77
CA THR A 47 5.10 15.23 -6.96
C THR A 47 6.51 15.03 -7.49
N SER A 48 6.87 13.80 -7.87
CA SER A 48 8.13 13.46 -8.51
C SER A 48 8.28 14.09 -9.91
N LEU A 49 7.21 14.07 -10.70
CA LEU A 49 7.15 14.71 -12.01
C LEU A 49 7.37 16.22 -11.90
N ILE A 50 6.67 16.89 -10.99
CA ILE A 50 6.82 18.33 -10.72
C ILE A 50 8.22 18.64 -10.18
N GLY A 51 8.74 17.79 -9.29
CA GLY A 51 10.10 17.90 -8.76
C GLY A 51 11.16 17.87 -9.87
N THR A 52 11.02 16.95 -10.83
CA THR A 52 11.95 16.77 -11.93
C THR A 52 11.85 17.89 -12.97
N PHE A 53 10.64 18.23 -13.43
CA PHE A 53 10.44 19.16 -14.55
C PHE A 53 10.46 20.63 -14.14
N ILE A 54 9.91 20.95 -12.97
CA ILE A 54 9.61 22.34 -12.57
C ILE A 54 10.58 22.78 -11.49
N ALA A 55 10.70 22.01 -10.41
CA ALA A 55 11.55 22.39 -9.29
C ALA A 55 13.04 22.13 -9.53
N ARG A 56 13.39 21.24 -10.48
CA ARG A 56 14.76 20.76 -10.77
C ARG A 56 15.52 20.45 -9.48
N SER A 57 14.86 19.76 -8.57
CA SER A 57 15.33 19.52 -7.21
C SER A 57 15.09 18.08 -6.79
N ASN A 58 15.80 17.64 -5.76
CA ASN A 58 15.67 16.30 -5.18
C ASN A 58 14.37 16.14 -4.34
N VAL A 59 13.43 17.09 -4.41
CA VAL A 59 12.16 17.05 -3.69
C VAL A 59 11.34 15.81 -4.08
N GLY A 60 11.31 15.45 -5.36
CA GLY A 60 10.61 14.26 -5.85
C GLY A 60 11.16 12.97 -5.23
N PHE A 61 12.49 12.86 -5.20
CA PHE A 61 13.20 11.75 -4.58
C PHE A 61 12.98 11.68 -3.07
N GLY A 62 13.15 12.80 -2.38
CA GLY A 62 12.92 12.90 -0.94
C GLY A 62 11.49 12.50 -0.56
N THR A 63 10.51 12.93 -1.35
CA THR A 63 9.10 12.53 -1.17
C THR A 63 8.94 11.02 -1.26
N ILE A 64 9.50 10.37 -2.30
CA ILE A 64 9.35 8.93 -2.50
C ILE A 64 10.03 8.10 -1.39
N ILE A 65 11.22 8.49 -0.93
CA ILE A 65 11.86 7.84 0.22
C ILE A 65 11.03 8.03 1.49
N GLY A 66 10.58 9.26 1.75
CA GLY A 66 9.78 9.58 2.92
C GLY A 66 8.48 8.80 2.96
N SER A 67 7.78 8.75 1.82
CA SER A 67 6.54 7.99 1.62
C SER A 67 6.77 6.51 1.82
N ALA A 68 7.90 5.97 1.36
CA ALA A 68 8.19 4.55 1.54
C ALA A 68 8.32 4.16 3.03
N VAL A 69 8.95 5.01 3.84
CA VAL A 69 9.08 4.79 5.28
C VAL A 69 7.76 5.04 6.01
N PHE A 70 7.02 6.07 5.59
CA PHE A 70 5.68 6.36 6.10
C PHE A 70 4.75 5.17 5.86
N ASN A 71 4.73 4.60 4.65
CA ASN A 71 3.88 3.46 4.30
C ASN A 71 4.24 2.21 5.10
N ILE A 72 5.52 1.88 5.25
CA ILE A 72 5.90 0.64 5.94
C ILE A 72 5.75 0.75 7.47
N LEU A 73 5.99 1.90 8.09
CA LEU A 73 5.87 2.03 9.56
C LEU A 73 4.56 2.65 9.98
N PHE A 74 4.28 3.84 9.48
CA PHE A 74 3.14 4.61 9.93
C PHE A 74 1.84 3.99 9.45
N VAL A 75 1.69 3.69 8.15
CA VAL A 75 0.45 3.11 7.61
C VAL A 75 0.20 1.71 8.18
N ILE A 76 1.17 0.79 8.09
CA ILE A 76 1.02 -0.56 8.68
C ILE A 76 0.76 -0.47 10.20
N GLY A 77 1.45 0.43 10.91
CA GLY A 77 1.24 0.65 12.33
C GLY A 77 -0.17 1.14 12.67
N MET A 78 -0.69 2.09 11.89
CA MET A 78 -2.06 2.59 12.03
C MET A 78 -3.10 1.53 11.68
N CYS A 79 -2.88 0.72 10.64
CA CYS A 79 -3.72 -0.44 10.33
C CYS A 79 -3.82 -1.41 11.51
N ALA A 80 -2.70 -1.67 12.19
CA ALA A 80 -2.66 -2.54 13.37
C ALA A 80 -3.40 -1.97 14.59
N ILE A 81 -3.32 -0.64 14.81
CA ILE A 81 -3.92 0.04 15.97
C ILE A 81 -5.43 0.21 15.79
N LEU A 82 -5.84 0.64 14.59
CA LEU A 82 -7.21 0.97 14.25
C LEU A 82 -8.05 -0.24 13.81
N SER A 83 -7.44 -1.40 13.59
CA SER A 83 -8.19 -2.62 13.30
C SER A 83 -9.07 -3.04 14.50
N LYS A 84 -10.24 -3.60 14.18
CA LYS A 84 -11.18 -4.16 15.18
C LYS A 84 -10.67 -5.49 15.76
N GLN A 85 -9.79 -6.18 15.05
CA GLN A 85 -9.26 -7.51 15.39
C GLN A 85 -7.76 -7.64 15.09
N VAL A 86 -7.13 -8.69 15.60
CA VAL A 86 -5.74 -9.03 15.25
C VAL A 86 -5.68 -9.41 13.77
N LEU A 87 -4.87 -8.69 13.00
CA LEU A 87 -4.69 -8.94 11.58
C LEU A 87 -3.71 -10.11 11.40
N GLN A 88 -4.17 -11.17 10.76
CA GLN A 88 -3.30 -12.26 10.35
C GLN A 88 -2.72 -11.93 8.99
N VAL A 89 -1.39 -11.90 8.90
CA VAL A 89 -0.68 -11.66 7.65
C VAL A 89 -0.14 -12.98 7.13
N THR A 90 -0.34 -13.31 5.87
CA THR A 90 0.28 -14.48 5.25
C THR A 90 1.72 -14.14 4.86
N TRP A 91 2.65 -15.05 5.14
CA TRP A 91 4.07 -14.80 4.84
C TRP A 91 4.35 -14.68 3.34
N TRP A 92 3.60 -15.41 2.51
CA TRP A 92 3.91 -15.57 1.09
C TRP A 92 3.82 -14.26 0.29
N PRO A 93 2.69 -13.51 0.30
CA PRO A 93 2.60 -12.24 -0.43
C PRO A 93 3.61 -11.21 0.04
N LEU A 94 3.80 -11.09 1.36
CA LEU A 94 4.78 -10.15 1.93
C LEU A 94 6.20 -10.47 1.46
N PHE A 95 6.63 -11.72 1.58
CA PHE A 95 7.97 -12.13 1.19
C PHE A 95 8.22 -11.90 -0.31
N ARG A 96 7.24 -12.25 -1.16
CA ARG A 96 7.28 -12.01 -2.60
C ARG A 96 7.48 -10.52 -2.88
N ASP A 97 6.60 -9.66 -2.38
CA ASP A 97 6.64 -8.22 -2.67
C ASP A 97 7.92 -7.57 -2.13
N CYS A 98 8.36 -7.97 -0.94
CA CYS A 98 9.61 -7.48 -0.37
C CYS A 98 10.85 -7.92 -1.17
N ILE A 99 10.87 -9.10 -1.80
CA ILE A 99 11.98 -9.50 -2.70
C ILE A 99 12.01 -8.60 -3.93
N PHE A 100 10.87 -8.40 -4.60
CA PHE A 100 10.82 -7.52 -5.77
C PHE A 100 11.23 -6.10 -5.41
N TYR A 101 10.80 -5.63 -4.24
CA TYR A 101 11.19 -4.33 -3.72
C TYR A 101 12.69 -4.25 -3.43
N LEU A 102 13.29 -5.26 -2.79
CA LEU A 102 14.73 -5.30 -2.53
C LEU A 102 15.53 -5.27 -3.83
N LEU A 103 15.11 -6.04 -4.84
CA LEU A 103 15.75 -6.07 -6.16
C LEU A 103 15.62 -4.72 -6.89
N ALA A 104 14.44 -4.08 -6.82
CA ALA A 104 14.22 -2.75 -7.38
C ALA A 104 15.10 -1.69 -6.71
N LEU A 105 15.23 -1.72 -5.38
CA LEU A 105 16.11 -0.82 -4.64
C LEU A 105 17.59 -1.04 -4.99
N CYS A 106 18.04 -2.29 -5.12
CA CYS A 106 19.39 -2.58 -5.59
C CYS A 106 19.64 -2.04 -7.00
N ALA A 107 18.69 -2.22 -7.92
CA ALA A 107 18.78 -1.66 -9.28
C ALA A 107 18.82 -0.12 -9.26
N LEU A 108 18.03 0.51 -8.39
CA LEU A 108 18.04 1.96 -8.20
C LEU A 108 19.39 2.46 -7.67
N VAL A 109 19.97 1.77 -6.68
CA VAL A 109 21.31 2.12 -6.16
C VAL A 109 22.37 2.03 -7.25
N ILE A 110 22.30 1.00 -8.10
CA ILE A 110 23.22 0.86 -9.25
C ILE A 110 23.09 2.04 -10.21
N ALA A 111 21.86 2.44 -10.55
CA ALA A 111 21.57 3.59 -11.42
C ALA A 111 22.01 4.95 -10.84
N PHE A 112 22.40 5.01 -9.56
CA PHE A 112 22.87 6.23 -8.92
C PHE A 112 24.38 6.27 -8.70
N THR A 113 25.11 5.22 -9.08
CA THR A 113 26.55 5.12 -8.83
C THR A 113 27.36 6.23 -9.50
N ASP A 114 26.91 6.73 -10.64
CA ASP A 114 27.53 7.81 -11.42
C ASP A 114 26.83 9.17 -11.25
N SER A 115 25.83 9.26 -10.36
CA SER A 115 25.03 10.48 -10.08
C SER A 115 24.27 11.05 -11.30
N GLU A 116 24.19 10.30 -12.40
CA GLU A 116 23.57 10.71 -13.66
C GLU A 116 22.65 9.60 -14.15
N VAL A 117 21.34 9.77 -14.00
CA VAL A 117 20.38 8.74 -14.42
C VAL A 117 20.11 8.86 -15.92
N TYR A 118 20.47 7.82 -16.66
CA TYR A 118 20.21 7.70 -18.09
C TYR A 118 18.81 7.17 -18.39
N TRP A 119 18.31 7.46 -19.59
CA TRP A 119 17.00 7.00 -20.05
C TRP A 119 16.85 5.48 -20.03
N TYR A 120 17.92 4.73 -20.32
CA TYR A 120 17.87 3.26 -20.37
C TYR A 120 17.79 2.64 -18.97
N GLU A 121 18.36 3.29 -17.94
CA GLU A 121 18.27 2.86 -16.55
C GLU A 121 16.85 3.06 -16.03
N SER A 122 16.28 4.22 -16.36
CA SER A 122 14.87 4.51 -16.08
C SER A 122 13.94 3.52 -16.79
N LEU A 123 14.21 3.22 -18.06
CA LEU A 123 13.44 2.25 -18.84
C LEU A 123 13.58 0.83 -18.25
N LEU A 124 14.76 0.45 -17.77
CA LEU A 124 15.01 -0.85 -17.13
C LEU A 124 14.19 -1.00 -15.84
N LEU A 125 14.12 0.04 -15.00
CA LEU A 125 13.29 0.04 -13.79
C LEU A 125 11.79 -0.06 -14.12
N ILE A 126 11.33 0.66 -15.16
CA ILE A 126 9.95 0.56 -15.64
C ILE A 126 9.65 -0.84 -16.17
N LEU A 127 10.57 -1.43 -16.94
CA LEU A 127 10.43 -2.79 -17.45
C LEU A 127 10.39 -3.80 -16.31
N PHE A 128 11.18 -3.59 -15.25
CA PHE A 128 11.16 -4.41 -14.04
C PHE A 128 9.77 -4.37 -13.38
N TYR A 129 9.11 -3.21 -13.32
CA TYR A 129 7.72 -3.14 -12.85
C TYR A 129 6.75 -3.92 -13.74
N ILE A 130 6.88 -3.82 -15.07
CA ILE A 130 6.04 -4.59 -16.01
C ILE A 130 6.24 -6.10 -15.81
N ILE A 131 7.48 -6.54 -15.57
CA ILE A 131 7.80 -7.94 -15.24
C ILE A 131 7.12 -8.34 -13.92
N TYR A 132 7.19 -7.50 -12.89
CA TYR A 132 6.49 -7.72 -11.62
C TYR A 132 4.97 -7.85 -11.81
N CYS A 133 4.31 -6.92 -12.52
CA CYS A 133 2.88 -7.02 -12.81
C CYS A 133 2.53 -8.29 -13.61
N THR A 134 3.38 -8.69 -14.54
CA THR A 134 3.20 -9.92 -15.32
C THR A 134 3.36 -11.16 -14.44
N PHE A 135 4.33 -11.17 -13.53
CA PHE A 135 4.49 -12.22 -12.52
C PHE A 135 3.25 -12.34 -11.64
N MET A 136 2.70 -11.19 -11.22
CA MET A 136 1.50 -11.13 -10.38
C MET A 136 0.27 -11.75 -11.03
N LYS A 137 0.15 -11.69 -12.37
CA LYS A 137 -0.91 -12.39 -13.11
C LYS A 137 -0.94 -13.90 -12.84
N TYR A 138 0.22 -14.51 -12.58
CA TYR A 138 0.36 -15.94 -12.31
C TYR A 138 0.50 -16.26 -10.82
N ASN A 139 0.29 -15.28 -9.93
CA ASN A 139 0.54 -15.42 -8.49
C ASN A 139 -0.13 -16.66 -7.87
N ALA A 140 -1.41 -16.92 -8.18
CA ALA A 140 -2.14 -18.05 -7.60
C ALA A 140 -1.50 -19.41 -7.93
N VAL A 141 -1.03 -19.60 -9.18
CA VAL A 141 -0.38 -20.83 -9.61
C VAL A 141 0.99 -20.99 -8.94
N ILE A 142 1.74 -19.89 -8.86
CA ILE A 142 3.06 -19.84 -8.24
C ILE A 142 2.95 -20.14 -6.74
N GLU A 143 1.98 -19.55 -6.04
CA GLU A 143 1.75 -19.77 -4.61
C GLU A 143 1.51 -21.25 -4.29
N VAL A 144 0.62 -21.92 -5.02
CA VAL A 144 0.34 -23.36 -4.84
C VAL A 144 1.59 -24.19 -5.12
N THR A 145 2.34 -23.85 -6.17
CA THR A 145 3.55 -24.58 -6.57
C THR A 145 4.64 -24.46 -5.50
N VAL A 146 4.86 -23.26 -4.99
CA VAL A 146 5.89 -23.00 -3.98
C VAL A 146 5.51 -23.61 -2.63
N LYS A 147 4.24 -23.49 -2.20
CA LYS A 147 3.77 -24.17 -0.97
C LYS A 147 3.95 -25.69 -1.06
N LYS A 148 3.64 -26.29 -2.22
CA LYS A 148 3.81 -27.74 -2.46
C LYS A 148 5.29 -28.14 -2.43
N GLN A 149 6.17 -27.34 -3.03
CA GLN A 149 7.61 -27.55 -2.96
C GLN A 149 8.11 -27.42 -1.53
N LEU A 150 7.79 -26.35 -0.80
CA LEU A 150 8.22 -26.16 0.60
C LEU A 150 7.83 -27.33 1.50
N ILE A 151 6.61 -27.87 1.36
CA ILE A 151 6.17 -29.06 2.09
C ILE A 151 7.03 -30.28 1.71
N ARG A 152 7.26 -30.51 0.41
CA ARG A 152 8.12 -31.60 -0.08
C ARG A 152 9.54 -31.48 0.48
N TRP A 153 10.13 -30.29 0.46
CA TRP A 153 11.45 -30.02 1.01
C TRP A 153 11.48 -30.28 2.51
N ARG A 154 10.48 -29.80 3.26
CA ARG A 154 10.38 -30.02 4.72
C ARG A 154 10.25 -31.49 5.11
N ILE A 155 9.55 -32.29 4.29
CA ILE A 155 9.48 -33.76 4.47
C ILE A 155 10.85 -34.41 4.24
N ILE A 156 11.56 -34.00 3.17
CA ILE A 156 12.91 -34.53 2.86
C ILE A 156 13.93 -34.15 3.93
N THR A 157 13.84 -32.95 4.52
CA THR A 157 14.77 -32.51 5.58
C THR A 157 14.43 -33.09 6.95
N ALA A 158 13.19 -33.52 7.18
CA ALA A 158 12.74 -34.09 8.45
C ALA A 158 12.99 -35.61 8.57
N THR A 159 13.40 -36.28 7.50
CA THR A 159 13.88 -37.67 7.56
C THR A 159 15.39 -37.69 7.77
N PRO A 160 15.91 -37.97 8.98
CA PRO A 160 17.30 -38.36 9.10
C PRO A 160 17.44 -39.72 8.41
N VAL A 161 18.33 -39.78 7.42
CA VAL A 161 18.76 -41.05 6.83
C VAL A 161 19.52 -41.82 7.91
N SER A 162 18.82 -42.70 8.63
CA SER A 162 19.46 -43.79 9.34
C SER A 162 19.86 -44.82 8.30
N HIS A 163 21.12 -44.75 7.86
CA HIS A 163 21.80 -45.89 7.29
C HIS A 163 21.82 -47.00 8.34
N ASP A 164 20.99 -48.03 8.19
CA ASP A 164 21.47 -49.41 8.12
C ASP A 164 20.33 -50.44 8.01
N GLN A 165 20.65 -51.47 7.23
CA GLN A 165 19.96 -52.76 7.01
C GLN A 165 18.91 -52.85 5.89
N LEU A 166 19.37 -53.39 4.75
CA LEU A 166 18.55 -54.17 3.83
C LEU A 166 17.99 -55.41 4.56
N PRO A 167 16.77 -55.83 4.20
CA PRO A 167 16.68 -57.12 3.52
C PRO A 167 15.76 -57.09 2.28
N THR A 168 16.32 -57.65 1.20
CA THR A 168 15.71 -58.53 0.19
C THR A 168 14.19 -58.65 0.09
N GLY A 169 13.69 -58.43 -1.13
CA GLY A 169 12.70 -59.33 -1.74
C GLY A 169 11.31 -58.75 -1.99
N ASN A 170 11.07 -58.38 -3.27
CA ASN A 170 9.80 -58.45 -3.99
C ASN A 170 8.49 -58.24 -3.22
N GLN A 171 8.05 -56.98 -3.09
CA GLN A 171 6.63 -56.59 -3.25
C GLN A 171 6.58 -55.18 -3.85
N ALA A 172 6.72 -55.11 -5.18
CA ALA A 172 6.23 -53.97 -5.93
C ALA A 172 4.69 -54.04 -5.96
N GLU A 173 4.04 -52.87 -5.91
CA GLU A 173 2.60 -52.66 -6.07
C GLU A 173 1.70 -53.02 -4.86
N GLU A 174 1.57 -52.11 -3.88
CA GLU A 174 0.24 -51.80 -3.28
C GLU A 174 0.18 -50.60 -2.32
N SER A 175 1.30 -50.03 -1.86
CA SER A 175 1.27 -48.95 -0.84
C SER A 175 1.20 -47.51 -1.39
N SER A 176 0.52 -47.28 -2.52
CA SER A 176 0.29 -45.92 -3.07
C SER A 176 -1.18 -45.52 -3.21
N LYS A 177 -2.12 -46.28 -2.65
CA LYS A 177 -3.56 -45.94 -2.68
C LYS A 177 -4.23 -45.70 -1.32
N ALA A 178 -3.51 -45.75 -0.20
CA ALA A 178 -4.16 -45.73 1.13
C ALA A 178 -4.12 -44.40 1.91
N THR A 179 -3.53 -43.32 1.41
CA THR A 179 -3.46 -42.03 2.15
C THR A 179 -4.22 -40.88 1.47
N LEU A 180 -5.05 -41.20 0.47
CA LEU A 180 -5.82 -40.24 -0.32
C LEU A 180 -7.33 -40.46 -0.15
N THR A 181 -7.80 -40.60 1.08
CA THR A 181 -9.23 -40.45 1.43
C THR A 181 -9.38 -40.24 2.94
N SER A 182 -10.35 -39.41 3.35
CA SER A 182 -10.61 -38.83 4.69
C SER A 182 -9.73 -37.60 5.01
N ASN A 183 -10.21 -36.35 5.09
CA ASN A 183 -11.54 -35.81 5.38
C ASN A 183 -11.82 -34.58 4.51
N PHE A 184 -12.76 -34.71 3.57
CA PHE A 184 -13.52 -33.59 3.00
C PHE A 184 -14.98 -34.03 3.00
N THR A 185 -15.69 -33.66 4.06
CA THR A 185 -17.16 -33.74 4.12
C THR A 185 -17.68 -32.32 4.13
N ILE A 186 -18.26 -31.93 2.99
CA ILE A 186 -19.21 -30.83 2.88
C ILE A 186 -20.47 -31.29 3.61
N GLU A 187 -20.82 -30.65 4.72
CA GLU A 187 -22.19 -30.72 5.24
C GLU A 187 -23.02 -29.62 4.58
N ASP A 188 -23.74 -30.01 3.53
CA ASP A 188 -24.97 -29.34 3.10
C ASP A 188 -26.03 -29.55 4.19
N ARG A 189 -26.67 -28.47 4.65
CA ARG A 189 -27.91 -28.59 5.42
C ARG A 189 -28.92 -27.52 5.01
N SER A 190 -29.66 -27.84 3.95
CA SER A 190 -31.00 -27.33 3.69
C SER A 190 -32.02 -28.23 4.40
N VAL A 191 -32.87 -27.68 5.27
CA VAL A 191 -34.16 -28.31 5.63
C VAL A 191 -35.19 -27.21 5.96
N THR A 192 -36.30 -27.24 5.22
CA THR A 192 -37.55 -26.48 5.40
C THR A 192 -38.40 -27.02 6.56
N GLY A 193 -39.29 -26.16 7.10
CA GLY A 193 -39.95 -26.28 8.41
C GLY A 193 -40.92 -27.45 8.66
N SER A 194 -41.28 -27.69 9.94
CA SER A 194 -42.53 -27.19 10.54
C SER A 194 -42.70 -27.59 12.02
N SER A 195 -43.23 -26.62 12.79
CA SER A 195 -44.17 -26.69 13.94
C SER A 195 -43.86 -27.34 15.31
N ASP A 196 -43.94 -26.44 16.32
CA ASP A 196 -44.86 -26.46 17.48
C ASP A 196 -44.33 -26.63 18.92
N ASN A 197 -44.38 -25.49 19.62
CA ASN A 197 -44.96 -25.21 20.94
C ASN A 197 -44.23 -25.51 22.28
N ALA A 198 -44.01 -24.39 22.99
CA ALA A 198 -44.35 -24.12 24.39
C ALA A 198 -43.42 -24.62 25.53
N ARG A 199 -42.67 -23.70 26.17
CA ARG A 199 -43.04 -23.05 27.47
C ARG A 199 -41.92 -22.18 28.07
N ASN A 200 -42.37 -21.03 28.56
CA ASN A 200 -41.79 -19.95 29.38
C ASN A 200 -40.67 -20.27 30.39
N SER A 201 -39.71 -19.34 30.52
CA SER A 201 -39.46 -18.61 31.78
C SER A 201 -38.64 -17.31 31.55
N THR A 202 -39.31 -16.19 31.81
CA THR A 202 -38.85 -14.92 32.41
C THR A 202 -37.35 -14.69 32.62
N ILE A 203 -36.79 -13.66 31.98
CA ILE A 203 -35.95 -12.64 32.65
C ILE A 203 -36.31 -11.27 32.05
N GLU A 204 -36.78 -10.39 32.93
CA GLU A 204 -37.08 -8.98 32.71
C GLU A 204 -35.82 -8.14 32.43
N GLU A 205 -36.10 -6.97 31.87
CA GLU A 205 -35.22 -5.88 31.46
C GLU A 205 -34.03 -5.57 32.40
N CYS A 206 -32.88 -5.27 31.78
CA CYS A 206 -32.10 -4.09 32.16
C CYS A 206 -31.65 -3.38 30.89
N GLU A 207 -32.23 -2.20 30.74
CA GLU A 207 -32.09 -1.24 29.68
C GLU A 207 -30.71 -0.57 29.71
N ASN A 208 -30.28 -0.14 28.52
CA ASN A 208 -29.60 1.12 28.26
C ASN A 208 -28.14 1.32 28.76
N GLY A 209 -27.20 1.25 27.82
CA GLY A 209 -25.89 1.90 27.98
C GLY A 209 -24.74 1.28 27.20
N LYS A 210 -24.75 1.36 25.86
CA LYS A 210 -23.55 1.34 24.95
C LYS A 210 -23.89 1.18 23.46
N LYS A 211 -24.90 1.89 22.95
CA LYS A 211 -25.16 1.96 21.50
C LYS A 211 -24.81 3.31 20.85
N VAL A 212 -24.42 4.31 21.63
CA VAL A 212 -24.30 5.71 21.14
C VAL A 212 -22.93 6.03 20.51
N ASP A 213 -21.88 5.26 20.78
CA ASP A 213 -20.53 5.58 20.28
C ASP A 213 -20.13 4.84 18.99
N ILE A 214 -20.91 3.86 18.54
CA ILE A 214 -20.56 2.97 17.40
C ILE A 214 -21.16 3.47 16.07
N GLU A 215 -22.30 4.16 16.09
CA GLU A 215 -22.92 4.70 14.87
C GLU A 215 -22.20 5.93 14.30
N LEU A 216 -21.36 6.61 15.09
CA LEU A 216 -20.69 7.84 14.66
C LEU A 216 -19.45 7.61 13.76
N GLU A 217 -18.90 6.39 13.74
CA GLU A 217 -17.73 6.03 12.93
C GLU A 217 -18.06 5.32 11.62
N GLU A 218 -19.19 4.60 11.53
CA GLU A 218 -19.58 3.90 10.29
C GLU A 218 -20.09 4.85 9.19
N GLU A 219 -20.45 6.09 9.55
CA GLU A 219 -20.94 7.11 8.61
C GLU A 219 -19.81 7.81 7.81
N TYR A 220 -18.52 7.60 8.16
CA TYR A 220 -17.39 8.20 7.44
C TYR A 220 -16.94 7.41 6.21
N GLU A 221 -17.25 6.12 6.10
CA GLU A 221 -16.61 5.22 5.12
C GLU A 221 -17.53 4.70 3.99
N ASN A 222 -18.85 4.88 4.05
CA ASN A 222 -19.76 4.19 3.12
C ASN A 222 -20.77 5.07 2.37
N GLU A 223 -20.71 6.39 2.50
CA GLU A 223 -21.44 7.30 1.63
C GLU A 223 -20.49 8.08 0.74
N GLY A 224 -20.31 7.61 -0.50
CA GLY A 224 -19.73 8.44 -1.54
C GLY A 224 -20.45 9.79 -1.59
N PHE A 225 -19.70 10.88 -1.47
CA PHE A 225 -20.11 12.29 -1.45
C PHE A 225 -21.64 12.53 -1.45
N SER A 226 -22.28 12.43 -0.27
CA SER A 226 -23.63 12.96 -0.10
C SER A 226 -23.52 14.47 0.16
N LEU A 227 -24.19 15.28 -0.67
CA LEU A 227 -24.30 16.74 -0.51
C LEU A 227 -25.23 17.08 0.68
N SER A 228 -25.18 16.28 1.74
CA SER A 228 -26.04 16.39 2.91
C SER A 228 -25.37 17.31 3.95
N TRP A 229 -26.17 18.19 4.56
CA TRP A 229 -25.64 19.19 5.48
C TRP A 229 -25.23 18.53 6.81
N PRO A 230 -23.96 18.63 7.24
CA PRO A 230 -23.49 17.91 8.42
C PRO A 230 -24.05 18.50 9.73
N LYS A 231 -24.28 17.62 10.73
CA LYS A 231 -24.89 18.00 12.02
C LYS A 231 -23.92 18.70 13.00
N SER A 232 -22.63 18.35 12.99
CA SER A 232 -21.62 18.88 13.93
C SER A 232 -20.96 20.17 13.44
N PHE A 233 -20.70 21.13 14.34
CA PHE A 233 -20.07 22.42 14.01
C PHE A 233 -18.69 22.28 13.36
N LYS A 234 -17.84 21.37 13.86
CA LYS A 234 -16.52 21.09 13.25
C LYS A 234 -16.67 20.52 11.83
N ARG A 235 -17.63 19.61 11.62
CA ARG A 235 -17.92 19.05 10.30
C ARG A 235 -18.46 20.12 9.34
N ARG A 236 -19.29 21.05 9.81
CA ARG A 236 -19.78 22.19 9.02
C ARG A 236 -18.64 23.12 8.57
N ALA A 237 -17.71 23.44 9.48
CA ALA A 237 -16.57 24.29 9.14
C ALA A 237 -15.67 23.65 8.07
N ILE A 238 -15.32 22.37 8.25
CA ILE A 238 -14.54 21.61 7.25
C ILE A 238 -15.30 21.52 5.93
N TYR A 239 -16.60 21.23 5.98
CA TYR A 239 -17.46 21.15 4.80
C TYR A 239 -17.47 22.46 4.01
N ILE A 240 -17.62 23.61 4.67
CA ILE A 240 -17.60 24.93 4.00
C ILE A 240 -16.25 25.20 3.32
N ILE A 241 -15.14 24.82 3.97
CA ILE A 241 -13.78 24.99 3.39
C ILE A 241 -13.58 24.10 2.17
N VAL A 242 -14.11 22.88 2.20
CA VAL A 242 -13.96 21.86 1.16
C VAL A 242 -14.96 22.07 0.01
N LEU A 243 -16.11 22.68 0.27
CA LEU A 243 -17.21 22.89 -0.67
C LEU A 243 -16.79 23.48 -2.03
N PRO A 244 -15.97 24.56 -2.13
CA PRO A 244 -15.58 25.10 -3.44
C PRO A 244 -14.81 24.08 -4.28
N ILE A 245 -13.93 23.31 -3.64
CA ILE A 245 -13.12 22.27 -4.27
C ILE A 245 -14.01 21.10 -4.68
N SER A 246 -14.89 20.65 -3.80
CA SER A 246 -15.83 19.56 -4.10
C SER A 246 -16.83 19.92 -5.19
N PHE A 247 -17.31 21.17 -5.24
CA PHE A 247 -18.22 21.63 -6.27
C PHE A 247 -17.54 21.62 -7.65
N LEU A 248 -16.29 22.07 -7.71
CA LEU A 248 -15.45 22.02 -8.91
C LEU A 248 -15.25 20.59 -9.41
N LEU A 249 -14.91 19.66 -8.51
CA LEU A 249 -14.74 18.24 -8.83
C LEU A 249 -16.06 17.58 -9.25
N TYR A 250 -17.16 17.91 -8.58
CA TYR A 250 -18.49 17.39 -8.91
C TYR A 250 -18.93 17.78 -10.32
N TYR A 251 -18.63 19.00 -10.75
CA TYR A 251 -18.98 19.46 -12.09
C TYR A 251 -18.06 18.87 -13.17
N THR A 252 -16.79 18.66 -12.86
CA THR A 252 -15.78 18.26 -13.85
C THR A 252 -15.59 16.75 -13.97
N LEU A 253 -15.94 15.96 -12.95
CA LEU A 253 -15.73 14.51 -12.91
C LEU A 253 -17.02 13.71 -12.82
N PRO A 254 -17.21 12.68 -13.67
CA PRO A 254 -18.33 11.77 -13.54
C PRO A 254 -18.17 10.91 -12.28
N ASN A 255 -19.18 10.96 -11.40
CA ASN A 255 -19.22 10.10 -10.22
C ASN A 255 -19.60 8.66 -10.61
N VAL A 256 -18.63 7.75 -10.57
CA VAL A 256 -18.79 6.33 -10.91
C VAL A 256 -19.50 5.49 -9.84
N ALA A 257 -19.70 6.01 -8.63
CA ALA A 257 -20.50 5.34 -7.61
C ALA A 257 -21.98 5.25 -8.04
N ARG A 258 -22.44 6.15 -8.91
CA ARG A 258 -23.80 6.10 -9.48
C ARG A 258 -23.85 5.12 -10.67
N PRO A 259 -24.94 4.34 -10.84
CA PRO A 259 -25.07 3.37 -11.95
C PRO A 259 -24.89 3.99 -13.33
N ARG A 260 -25.40 5.22 -13.55
CA ARG A 260 -25.24 5.96 -14.81
C ARG A 260 -23.79 6.41 -15.05
N GLY A 261 -23.04 6.67 -13.98
CA GLY A 261 -21.64 7.11 -14.03
C GLY A 261 -20.66 5.99 -14.39
N LYS A 262 -20.99 4.73 -14.09
CA LYS A 262 -20.16 3.56 -14.44
C LYS A 262 -19.85 3.44 -15.93
N ARG A 263 -20.68 4.01 -16.83
CA ARG A 263 -20.39 4.03 -18.27
C ARG A 263 -19.22 4.96 -18.63
N TYR A 264 -19.00 6.01 -17.85
CA TYR A 264 -17.97 7.03 -18.09
C TYR A 264 -16.73 6.83 -17.21
N TYR A 265 -16.48 5.61 -16.75
CA TYR A 265 -15.37 5.30 -15.84
C TYR A 265 -14.00 5.73 -16.37
N LEU A 266 -13.73 5.60 -17.68
CA LEU A 266 -12.47 6.06 -18.28
C LEU A 266 -12.32 7.60 -18.24
N VAL A 267 -13.41 8.33 -18.43
CA VAL A 267 -13.40 9.80 -18.34
C VAL A 267 -13.18 10.23 -16.90
N GLY A 268 -13.82 9.54 -15.93
CA GLY A 268 -13.57 9.76 -14.50
C GLY A 268 -12.13 9.44 -14.11
N PHE A 269 -11.57 8.37 -14.64
CA PHE A 269 -10.19 7.95 -14.40
C PHE A 269 -9.19 8.99 -14.94
N ILE A 270 -9.29 9.37 -16.23
CA ILE A 270 -8.38 10.38 -16.82
C ILE A 270 -8.58 11.74 -16.15
N GLY A 271 -9.83 12.14 -15.91
CA GLY A 271 -10.13 13.42 -15.26
C GLY A 271 -9.58 13.49 -13.83
N SER A 272 -9.66 12.42 -13.05
CA SER A 272 -9.10 12.38 -11.70
C SER A 272 -7.57 12.46 -11.74
N ILE A 273 -6.90 11.78 -12.68
CA ILE A 273 -5.45 11.93 -12.90
C ILE A 273 -5.07 13.40 -13.15
N VAL A 274 -5.82 14.12 -14.00
CA VAL A 274 -5.56 15.54 -14.27
C VAL A 274 -5.71 16.39 -13.00
N TRP A 275 -6.75 16.16 -12.20
CA TRP A 275 -6.92 16.89 -10.94
C TRP A 275 -5.86 16.57 -9.88
N ILE A 276 -5.43 15.31 -9.79
CA ILE A 276 -4.31 14.91 -8.93
C ILE A 276 -3.06 15.70 -9.35
N ALA A 277 -2.75 15.77 -10.65
CA ALA A 277 -1.62 16.56 -11.15
C ALA A 277 -1.71 18.04 -10.78
N VAL A 278 -2.89 18.65 -10.95
CA VAL A 278 -3.14 20.06 -10.58
C VAL A 278 -2.96 20.29 -9.08
N TYR A 279 -3.52 19.43 -8.23
CA TYR A 279 -3.39 19.59 -6.77
C TYR A 279 -1.97 19.30 -6.29
N SER A 280 -1.28 18.31 -6.87
CA SER A 280 0.14 18.05 -6.58
C SER A 280 1.02 19.23 -6.96
N TYR A 281 0.72 19.95 -8.05
CA TYR A 281 1.47 21.16 -8.44
C TYR A 281 1.39 22.24 -7.37
N PHE A 282 0.17 22.60 -6.94
CA PHE A 282 -0.01 23.61 -5.89
C PHE A 282 0.56 23.14 -4.55
N MET A 283 0.43 21.85 -4.23
CA MET A 283 1.00 21.26 -3.03
C MET A 283 2.52 21.38 -2.98
N VAL A 284 3.23 20.99 -4.05
CA VAL A 284 4.69 21.11 -4.12
C VAL A 284 5.11 22.57 -4.05
N TRP A 285 4.47 23.43 -4.85
CA TRP A 285 4.82 24.85 -4.91
C TRP A 285 4.65 25.53 -3.56
N TRP A 286 3.47 25.44 -2.94
CA TRP A 286 3.23 26.04 -1.63
C TRP A 286 4.10 25.46 -0.53
N SER A 287 4.36 24.15 -0.57
CA SER A 287 5.24 23.53 0.42
C SER A 287 6.68 24.03 0.29
N ASN A 288 7.17 24.23 -0.94
CA ASN A 288 8.49 24.81 -1.18
C ASN A 288 8.58 26.26 -0.66
N GLU A 289 7.58 27.11 -0.97
CA GLU A 289 7.54 28.50 -0.48
C GLU A 289 7.50 28.58 1.05
N ILE A 290 6.71 27.71 1.69
CA ILE A 290 6.67 27.61 3.16
C ILE A 290 8.02 27.14 3.71
N GLY A 291 8.64 26.13 3.08
CA GLY A 291 9.95 25.62 3.47
C GLY A 291 11.03 26.71 3.43
N ILE A 292 11.10 27.48 2.34
CA ILE A 292 12.02 28.61 2.19
C ILE A 292 11.77 29.67 3.27
N THR A 293 10.50 29.97 3.57
CA THR A 293 10.14 30.97 4.59
C THR A 293 10.55 30.54 6.01
N ILE A 294 10.44 29.24 6.32
CA ILE A 294 10.81 28.68 7.64
C ILE A 294 12.31 28.36 7.72
N GLY A 295 13.01 28.32 6.58
CA GLY A 295 14.42 27.91 6.49
C GLY A 295 14.62 26.40 6.52
N ILE A 296 13.61 25.62 6.15
CA ILE A 296 13.70 24.16 6.02
C ILE A 296 14.12 23.82 4.58
N PRO A 297 15.22 23.08 4.38
CA PRO A 297 15.65 22.63 3.06
C PRO A 297 14.55 21.87 2.30
N PRO A 298 14.41 22.05 0.97
CA PRO A 298 13.41 21.34 0.16
C PRO A 298 13.50 19.81 0.28
N GLU A 299 14.68 19.26 0.51
CA GLU A 299 14.91 17.83 0.70
C GLU A 299 14.23 17.32 1.98
N ILE A 300 14.31 18.08 3.08
CA ILE A 300 13.66 17.75 4.35
C ILE A 300 12.14 17.93 4.22
N MET A 301 11.69 18.99 3.54
CA MET A 301 10.27 19.18 3.24
C MET A 301 9.70 18.01 2.44
N GLY A 302 10.42 17.55 1.41
CA GLY A 302 10.11 16.38 0.61
C GLY A 302 9.99 15.12 1.46
N LEU A 303 11.05 14.82 2.23
CA LEU A 303 11.15 13.64 3.08
C LEU A 303 10.08 13.54 4.17
N THR A 304 9.55 14.67 4.64
CA THR A 304 8.66 14.71 5.81
C THR A 304 7.24 15.14 5.46
N ILE A 305 7.03 16.43 5.18
CA ILE A 305 5.70 17.03 5.05
C ILE A 305 5.04 16.61 3.74
N LEU A 306 5.77 16.66 2.60
CA LEU A 306 5.21 16.22 1.33
C LEU A 306 4.95 14.71 1.37
N ALA A 307 5.95 13.92 1.77
CA ALA A 307 5.83 12.47 1.90
C ALA A 307 4.61 12.04 2.74
N ALA A 308 4.48 12.57 3.96
CA ALA A 308 3.35 12.22 4.81
C ALA A 308 2.01 12.64 4.21
N GLY A 309 1.98 13.77 3.49
CA GLY A 309 0.77 14.32 2.93
C GLY A 309 0.33 13.66 1.61
N THR A 310 1.25 13.23 0.75
CA THR A 310 0.94 12.45 -0.45
C THR A 310 0.46 11.06 -0.11
N SER A 311 0.94 10.47 0.99
CA SER A 311 0.57 9.12 1.43
C SER A 311 -0.65 9.06 2.37
N ILE A 312 -1.38 10.17 2.56
CA ILE A 312 -2.66 10.18 3.30
C ILE A 312 -3.74 9.29 2.62
N PRO A 313 -3.92 9.31 1.29
CA PRO A 313 -4.87 8.41 0.62
C PRO A 313 -4.53 6.93 0.87
N ASP A 314 -3.25 6.56 0.82
CA ASP A 314 -2.75 5.20 1.11
C ASP A 314 -3.08 4.79 2.55
N LEU A 315 -2.87 5.71 3.49
CA LEU A 315 -3.23 5.50 4.90
C LEU A 315 -4.73 5.21 5.04
N ILE A 316 -5.57 6.06 4.45
CA ILE A 316 -7.03 5.95 4.56
C ILE A 316 -7.50 4.63 3.97
N THR A 317 -7.12 4.33 2.73
CA THR A 317 -7.51 3.10 2.02
C THR A 317 -7.02 1.85 2.74
N SER A 318 -5.77 1.83 3.21
CA SER A 318 -5.20 0.69 3.94
C SER A 318 -5.90 0.47 5.29
N VAL A 319 -6.21 1.54 6.03
CA VAL A 319 -6.94 1.45 7.31
C VAL A 319 -8.35 0.92 7.09
N ILE A 320 -9.09 1.40 6.08
CA ILE A 320 -10.44 0.92 5.75
C ILE A 320 -10.42 -0.60 5.52
N VAL A 321 -9.48 -1.08 4.70
CA VAL A 321 -9.32 -2.49 4.36
C VAL A 321 -8.91 -3.32 5.59
N ALA A 322 -8.02 -2.80 6.42
CA ALA A 322 -7.61 -3.41 7.68
C ALA A 322 -8.78 -3.52 8.68
N ARG A 323 -9.65 -2.50 8.78
CA ARG A 323 -10.84 -2.54 9.66
C ARG A 323 -11.85 -3.60 9.23
N LYS A 324 -11.92 -3.93 7.94
CA LYS A 324 -12.70 -5.04 7.38
C LYS A 324 -12.08 -6.42 7.63
N GLY A 325 -10.86 -6.47 8.19
CA GLY A 325 -10.16 -7.69 8.54
C GLY A 325 -9.22 -8.22 7.45
N PHE A 326 -9.09 -7.52 6.32
CA PHE A 326 -8.23 -7.90 5.19
C PHE A 326 -6.79 -7.39 5.39
N GLY A 327 -6.11 -7.91 6.41
CA GLY A 327 -4.76 -7.48 6.79
C GLY A 327 -3.71 -7.67 5.68
N ASP A 328 -3.80 -8.77 4.94
CA ASP A 328 -2.91 -9.06 3.79
C ASP A 328 -2.99 -7.99 2.72
N MET A 329 -4.21 -7.59 2.38
CA MET A 329 -4.46 -6.57 1.37
C MET A 329 -3.95 -5.20 1.83
N ALA A 330 -4.16 -4.82 3.10
CA ALA A 330 -3.67 -3.56 3.64
C ALA A 330 -2.13 -3.48 3.62
N VAL A 331 -1.46 -4.55 4.07
CA VAL A 331 0.02 -4.60 4.08
C VAL A 331 0.59 -4.69 2.66
N SER A 332 -0.01 -5.50 1.78
CA SER A 332 0.44 -5.62 0.38
C SER A 332 0.21 -4.33 -0.41
N SER A 333 -0.86 -3.57 -0.12
CA SER A 333 -1.05 -2.23 -0.70
C SER A 333 0.09 -1.29 -0.31
N SER A 334 0.46 -1.23 0.97
CA SER A 334 1.57 -0.37 1.43
C SER A 334 2.92 -0.73 0.81
N VAL A 335 3.22 -2.04 0.68
CA VAL A 335 4.48 -2.49 0.06
C VAL A 335 4.44 -2.31 -1.47
N GLY A 336 3.28 -2.54 -2.10
CA GLY A 336 3.05 -2.37 -3.52
C GLY A 336 3.20 -0.91 -3.97
N SER A 337 2.66 0.05 -3.20
CA SER A 337 2.83 1.49 -3.45
C SER A 337 4.31 1.86 -3.49
N ASN A 338 5.10 1.38 -2.52
CA ASN A 338 6.55 1.67 -2.48
C ASN A 338 7.31 1.06 -3.67
N LEU A 339 6.93 -0.17 -4.08
CA LEU A 339 7.50 -0.78 -5.26
C LEU A 339 7.15 0.03 -6.52
N PHE A 340 5.89 0.47 -6.64
CA PHE A 340 5.45 1.36 -7.72
C PHE A 340 6.25 2.67 -7.71
N ASP A 341 6.44 3.31 -6.56
CA ASP A 341 7.15 4.59 -6.47
C ASP A 341 8.62 4.48 -6.93
N VAL A 342 9.30 3.41 -6.53
CA VAL A 342 10.70 3.17 -6.90
C VAL A 342 10.87 2.79 -8.38
N THR A 343 9.92 2.03 -8.94
CA THR A 343 10.07 1.44 -10.29
C THR A 343 9.33 2.19 -11.39
N LEU A 344 8.27 2.94 -11.05
CA LEU A 344 7.54 3.83 -11.93
C LEU A 344 7.56 5.29 -11.45
N GLY A 345 7.35 5.56 -10.16
CA GLY A 345 7.21 6.91 -9.60
C GLY A 345 8.41 7.84 -9.85
N LEU A 346 9.64 7.36 -9.64
CA LEU A 346 10.88 8.07 -9.99
C LEU A 346 11.26 7.90 -11.47
N PRO A 347 11.29 6.67 -12.01
CA PRO A 347 11.87 6.45 -13.34
C PRO A 347 11.01 7.01 -14.48
N PHE A 348 9.68 7.08 -14.31
CA PHE A 348 8.82 7.63 -15.35
C PHE A 348 9.08 9.13 -15.61
N PRO A 349 9.11 10.01 -14.59
CA PRO A 349 9.57 11.38 -14.76
C PRO A 349 10.96 11.51 -15.38
N TRP A 350 11.93 10.71 -14.94
CA TRP A 350 13.30 10.76 -15.47
C TRP A 350 13.40 10.32 -16.93
N LEU A 351 12.67 9.25 -17.29
CA LEU A 351 12.58 8.80 -18.67
C LEU A 351 11.94 9.89 -19.55
N LEU A 352 10.82 10.48 -19.09
CA LEU A 352 10.14 11.53 -19.83
C LEU A 352 11.03 12.75 -20.01
N TYR A 353 11.75 13.16 -18.96
CA TYR A 353 12.71 14.26 -19.01
C TYR A 353 13.83 13.96 -20.01
N SER A 354 14.43 12.78 -19.92
CA SER A 354 15.54 12.38 -20.80
C SER A 354 15.11 12.29 -22.27
N ILE A 355 13.88 11.84 -22.56
CA ILE A 355 13.34 11.79 -23.92
C ILE A 355 13.07 13.20 -24.47
N ILE A 356 12.53 14.10 -23.65
CA ILE A 356 12.15 15.46 -24.08
C ILE A 356 13.38 16.35 -24.26
N PHE A 357 14.32 16.31 -23.31
CA PHE A 357 15.47 17.21 -23.28
C PHE A 357 16.74 16.60 -23.88
N GLY A 358 16.83 15.27 -24.00
CA GLY A 358 17.99 14.58 -24.58
C GLY A 358 19.21 14.47 -23.65
N PHE A 359 19.07 14.83 -22.37
CA PHE A 359 20.14 14.79 -21.38
C PHE A 359 19.76 13.88 -20.20
N PRO A 360 20.73 13.20 -19.56
CA PRO A 360 20.50 12.47 -18.32
C PRO A 360 20.02 13.41 -17.20
N VAL A 361 19.31 12.84 -16.22
CA VAL A 361 18.89 13.58 -15.03
C VAL A 361 20.01 13.48 -14.00
N SER A 362 20.60 14.60 -13.63
CA SER A 362 21.55 14.65 -12.53
C SER A 362 20.82 14.52 -11.19
N VAL A 363 21.23 13.56 -10.39
CA VAL A 363 20.68 13.30 -9.06
C VAL A 363 21.80 13.47 -8.04
N GLU A 364 21.60 14.33 -7.04
CA GLU A 364 22.63 14.56 -6.04
C GLU A 364 22.83 13.32 -5.17
N SER A 365 23.97 12.66 -5.30
CA SER A 365 24.26 11.40 -4.62
C SER A 365 24.66 11.55 -3.14
N ARG A 366 24.92 12.78 -2.67
CA ARG A 366 25.33 13.05 -1.29
C ARG A 366 24.24 12.64 -0.30
N GLY A 367 24.50 11.59 0.48
CA GLY A 367 23.55 11.05 1.46
C GLY A 367 22.42 10.18 0.86
N LEU A 368 22.38 10.07 -0.47
CA LEU A 368 21.33 9.35 -1.17
C LEU A 368 21.49 7.83 -1.04
N ALA A 369 22.69 7.31 -1.28
CA ALA A 369 23.01 5.90 -1.06
C ALA A 369 22.76 5.49 0.40
N CYS A 370 23.14 6.37 1.32
CA CYS A 370 22.94 6.23 2.76
C CYS A 370 21.43 6.13 3.11
N SER A 371 20.59 6.98 2.53
CA SER A 371 19.13 6.94 2.70
C SER A 371 18.50 5.65 2.15
N VAL A 372 18.98 5.15 1.00
CA VAL A 372 18.50 3.88 0.43
C VAL A 372 18.95 2.68 1.26
N ILE A 373 20.18 2.67 1.78
CA ILE A 373 20.67 1.61 2.68
C ILE A 373 19.87 1.58 3.99
N LEU A 374 19.56 2.74 4.56
CA LEU A 374 18.71 2.85 5.74
C LEU A 374 17.31 2.29 5.46
N LEU A 375 16.74 2.63 4.31
CA LEU A 375 15.45 2.13 3.87
C LEU A 375 15.47 0.60 3.67
N LEU A 376 16.51 0.04 3.06
CA LEU A 376 16.69 -1.41 2.90
C LEU A 376 16.80 -2.12 4.25
N SER A 377 17.62 -1.57 5.15
CA SER A 377 17.81 -2.10 6.51
C SER A 377 16.49 -2.10 7.29
N MET A 378 15.71 -1.04 7.12
CA MET A 378 14.42 -0.85 7.76
C MET A 378 13.38 -1.86 7.25
N VAL A 379 13.31 -2.12 5.94
CA VAL A 379 12.41 -3.13 5.35
C VAL A 379 12.70 -4.50 5.95
N VAL A 380 13.98 -4.89 6.00
CA VAL A 380 14.41 -6.17 6.59
C VAL A 380 14.03 -6.22 8.08
N PHE A 381 14.24 -5.13 8.81
CA PHE A 381 13.91 -5.04 10.23
C PHE A 381 12.40 -5.20 10.49
N VAL A 382 11.54 -4.57 9.69
CA VAL A 382 10.09 -4.68 9.82
C VAL A 382 9.62 -6.10 9.53
N ILE A 383 10.08 -6.72 8.45
CA ILE A 383 9.75 -8.11 8.13
C ILE A 383 10.19 -9.05 9.25
N MET A 384 11.41 -8.88 9.75
CA MET A 384 11.93 -9.67 10.87
C MET A 384 11.03 -9.50 12.11
N THR A 385 10.62 -8.28 12.42
CA THR A 385 9.72 -8.01 13.56
C THR A 385 8.37 -8.70 13.36
N ILE A 386 7.74 -8.61 12.19
CA ILE A 386 6.48 -9.31 11.90
C ILE A 386 6.64 -10.83 12.01
N ALA A 387 7.76 -11.37 11.53
CA ALA A 387 8.07 -12.80 11.61
C ALA A 387 8.25 -13.27 13.07
N LEU A 388 8.93 -12.49 13.92
CA LEU A 388 9.10 -12.78 15.35
C LEU A 388 7.76 -12.81 16.09
N PHE A 389 6.81 -11.98 15.69
CA PHE A 389 5.43 -11.98 16.20
C PHE A 389 4.52 -13.03 15.52
N ARG A 390 5.11 -14.03 14.86
CA ARG A 390 4.41 -15.15 14.20
C ARG A 390 3.31 -14.70 13.24
N TRP A 391 3.57 -13.64 12.46
CA TRP A 391 2.65 -13.15 11.44
C TRP A 391 1.33 -12.60 11.98
N ARG A 392 1.30 -12.21 13.26
CA ARG A 392 0.14 -11.57 13.91
C ARG A 392 0.43 -10.12 14.19
N LEU A 393 -0.25 -9.25 13.45
CA LEU A 393 -0.13 -7.81 13.59
C LEU A 393 -1.09 -7.33 14.70
N ASN A 394 -0.54 -7.25 15.92
CA ASN A 394 -1.24 -6.81 17.12
C ASN A 394 -1.11 -5.28 17.32
N LYS A 395 -2.00 -4.69 18.13
CA LYS A 395 -1.95 -3.26 18.47
C LYS A 395 -0.61 -2.83 19.07
N SER A 396 0.01 -3.66 19.92
CA SER A 396 1.33 -3.38 20.49
C SER A 396 2.43 -3.29 19.45
N LEU A 397 2.38 -4.16 18.42
CA LEU A 397 3.30 -4.11 17.29
C LEU A 397 3.08 -2.84 16.46
N GLY A 398 1.83 -2.40 16.31
CA GLY A 398 1.48 -1.13 15.70
C GLY A 398 2.10 0.08 16.41
N PHE A 399 1.99 0.13 17.75
CA PHE A 399 2.64 1.20 18.53
C PHE A 399 4.16 1.18 18.39
N LEU A 400 4.77 -0.02 18.34
CA LEU A 400 6.20 -0.15 18.07
C LEU A 400 6.59 0.46 16.72
N PHE A 401 5.82 0.20 15.66
CA PHE A 401 6.07 0.80 14.34
C PHE A 401 5.93 2.32 14.33
N LEU A 402 4.96 2.88 15.05
CA LEU A 402 4.86 4.34 15.19
C LEU A 402 6.07 4.96 15.90
N ILE A 403 6.58 4.31 16.95
CA ILE A 403 7.79 4.76 17.66
C ILE A 403 9.00 4.70 16.73
N LEU A 404 9.14 3.61 15.98
CA LEU A 404 10.22 3.43 15.00
C LEU A 404 10.13 4.48 13.88
N TYR A 405 8.93 4.86 13.45
CA TYR A 405 8.74 5.92 12.45
C TYR A 405 9.28 7.26 12.95
N VAL A 406 8.89 7.67 14.15
CA VAL A 406 9.38 8.91 14.76
C VAL A 406 10.89 8.86 14.94
N GLY A 407 11.43 7.74 15.42
CA GLY A 407 12.88 7.54 15.56
C GLY A 407 13.62 7.65 14.23
N PHE A 408 13.09 7.05 13.16
CA PHE A 408 13.64 7.15 11.83
C PHE A 408 13.65 8.60 11.33
N VAL A 409 12.52 9.30 11.39
CA VAL A 409 12.42 10.69 10.93
C VAL A 409 13.42 11.58 11.66
N VAL A 410 13.57 11.42 12.99
CA VAL A 410 14.56 12.17 13.77
C VAL A 410 15.98 11.85 13.31
N ILE A 411 16.34 10.57 13.15
CA ILE A 411 17.68 10.17 12.68
C ILE A 411 17.95 10.73 11.28
N SER A 412 17.00 10.61 10.35
CA SER A 412 17.16 11.11 8.98
C SER A 412 17.33 12.63 8.94
N ILE A 413 16.58 13.39 9.76
CA ILE A 413 16.77 14.85 9.87
C ILE A 413 18.14 15.19 10.45
N LEU A 414 18.60 14.47 11.48
CA LEU A 414 19.92 14.67 12.08
C LEU A 414 21.06 14.37 11.10
N MET A 415 20.90 13.33 10.28
CA MET A 415 21.85 12.98 9.23
C MET A 415 21.87 14.04 8.11
N GLN A 416 20.70 14.51 7.67
CA GLN A 416 20.60 15.55 6.64
C GLN A 416 21.21 16.89 7.10
N ASN A 417 21.07 17.23 8.38
CA ASN A 417 21.67 18.43 8.98
C ASN A 417 23.18 18.28 9.27
N GLY A 418 23.79 17.14 8.93
CA GLY A 418 25.22 16.88 9.14
C GLY A 418 25.62 16.65 10.60
N ALA A 419 24.64 16.47 11.51
CA ALA A 419 24.90 16.18 12.92
C ALA A 419 25.38 14.73 13.14
N ILE A 420 25.00 13.82 12.23
CA ILE A 420 25.45 12.42 12.21
C ILE A 420 26.11 12.18 10.85
N PRO A 421 27.36 11.69 10.78
CA PRO A 421 27.98 11.34 9.52
C PRO A 421 27.24 10.17 8.88
N CYS A 422 26.93 10.28 7.58
CA CYS A 422 26.65 9.09 6.78
C CYS A 422 27.93 8.25 6.71
N LEU A 423 27.84 7.01 7.17
CA LEU A 423 28.96 6.05 7.15
C LEU A 423 29.22 5.53 5.73
#